data_AF-A0A7W0Q7L8-F1
#
_entry.id   AF-A0A7W0Q7L8-F1
#
_cell.length_a   1.000
_cell.length_b   1.000
_cell.length_c   1.000
_cell.angle_alpha   90.00
_cell.angle_beta   90.00
_cell.angle_gamma   90.00
#
_symmetry.space_group_name_H-M   'P 1'
#
loop_
_entity.id
_entity.type
_entity.pdbx_description
1 polymer ?
#
loop_
_entity_poly.entity_id
_entity_poly.type
_entity_poly.pdbx_seq_one_letter_code
_entity_poly.pdbx_strand_id
1 'polypeptide(L)'
;MVNTPETTGGKNECYGSNAVTFNTDLVLNKTIEIRLDAQPQDQFGRTLAWVTVDGMEVNTALVERGFACVLHISPNGDDRVQEFNSLEQSARLAKRGLWGVCDPIPCN
;
A
#
# COMPACT_ATOMS: atom_id res chain seq x y z
N MET A 1 1.19 -4.98 -5.97
CA MET A 1 1.69 -3.76 -5.29
C MET A 1 0.55 -3.09 -4.54
N VAL A 2 0.77 -1.90 -3.98
CA VAL A 2 -0.22 -1.17 -3.18
C VAL A 2 -0.24 0.31 -3.57
N ASN A 3 -1.39 0.97 -3.43
CA ASN A 3 -1.57 2.39 -3.67
C ASN A 3 -2.25 3.05 -2.47
N THR A 4 -1.65 4.09 -1.90
CA THR A 4 -2.23 4.87 -0.79
C THR A 4 -2.98 6.09 -1.33
N PRO A 5 -3.98 6.63 -0.61
CA PRO A 5 -4.63 7.87 -0.99
C PRO A 5 -3.61 9.03 -1.07
N GLU A 6 -3.67 9.80 -2.15
CA GLU A 6 -2.70 10.83 -2.47
C GLU A 6 -2.82 12.09 -1.60
N THR A 7 -1.68 12.57 -1.13
CA THR A 7 -1.53 13.84 -0.39
C THR A 7 -0.60 14.82 -1.10
N THR A 8 -0.12 14.46 -2.30
CA THR A 8 0.87 15.22 -3.06
C THR A 8 0.28 15.75 -4.36
N GLY A 9 1.00 16.64 -5.05
CA GLY A 9 0.56 17.15 -6.36
C GLY A 9 -0.75 17.96 -6.32
N GLY A 10 -1.06 18.60 -5.19
CA GLY A 10 -2.31 19.34 -4.98
C GLY A 10 -3.52 18.46 -4.63
N LYS A 11 -3.33 17.14 -4.48
CA LYS A 11 -4.37 16.22 -4.01
C LYS A 11 -4.42 16.17 -2.48
N ASN A 12 -5.62 15.91 -1.97
CA ASN A 12 -5.86 15.63 -0.56
C ASN A 12 -6.98 14.59 -0.47
N GLU A 13 -6.65 13.36 -0.86
CA GLU A 13 -7.61 12.26 -0.89
C GLU A 13 -7.93 11.80 0.54
N CYS A 14 -9.18 11.38 0.75
CA CYS A 14 -9.64 10.93 2.05
C CYS A 14 -8.70 9.84 2.62
N TYR A 15 -8.39 9.91 3.91
CA TYR A 15 -7.47 8.99 4.61
C TYR A 15 -5.99 9.06 4.18
N GLY A 16 -5.61 9.99 3.29
CA GLY A 16 -4.23 10.16 2.85
C GLY A 16 -3.27 10.52 3.98
N SER A 17 -3.61 11.51 4.82
CA SER A 17 -2.78 11.87 5.98
C SER A 17 -2.61 10.74 6.99
N ASN A 18 -3.64 9.89 7.14
CA ASN A 18 -3.57 8.68 7.97
C ASN A 18 -2.59 7.67 7.37
N ALA A 19 -2.63 7.45 6.06
CA ALA A 19 -1.70 6.56 5.35
C ALA A 19 -0.24 7.05 5.43
N VAL A 20 -0.01 8.36 5.27
CA VAL A 20 1.31 8.97 5.46
C VAL A 20 1.82 8.69 6.87
N THR A 21 1.05 9.05 7.90
CA THR A 21 1.44 8.88 9.30
C THR A 21 1.76 7.42 9.61
N PHE A 22 0.86 6.51 9.23
CA PHE A 22 1.04 5.08 9.48
C PHE A 22 2.29 4.53 8.79
N ASN A 23 2.53 4.86 7.50
CA ASN A 23 3.73 4.40 6.82
C ASN A 23 5.00 5.01 7.43
N THR A 24 4.97 6.29 7.82
CA THR A 24 6.08 6.94 8.53
C THR A 24 6.42 6.21 9.83
N ASP A 25 5.43 5.90 10.66
CA ASP A 25 5.64 5.16 11.91
C ASP A 25 6.20 3.76 11.69
N LEU A 26 5.86 3.14 10.55
CA LEU A 26 6.38 1.84 10.18
C LEU A 26 7.84 1.87 9.77
N VAL A 27 8.28 2.85 8.97
CA VAL A 27 9.56 2.76 8.26
C VAL A 27 10.59 3.83 8.63
N LEU A 28 10.18 5.00 9.12
CA LEU A 28 11.08 6.13 9.32
C LEU A 28 12.12 5.81 10.39
N ASN A 29 13.39 6.10 10.10
CA ASN A 29 14.54 5.84 10.97
C ASN A 29 14.75 4.37 11.35
N LYS A 30 14.25 3.43 10.54
CA LYS A 30 14.46 1.99 10.74
C LYS A 30 15.25 1.39 9.59
N THR A 31 15.93 0.30 9.87
CA THR A 31 16.55 -0.53 8.83
C THR A 31 15.46 -1.33 8.12
N ILE A 32 15.47 -1.27 6.79
CA ILE A 32 14.52 -2.00 5.95
C ILE A 32 15.22 -3.10 5.17
N GLU A 33 14.50 -4.17 4.91
CA GLU A 33 14.83 -5.15 3.89
C GLU A 33 13.91 -4.93 2.69
N ILE A 34 14.45 -5.07 1.48
CA ILE A 34 13.66 -4.95 0.25
C ILE A 34 13.80 -6.21 -0.59
N ARG A 35 12.67 -6.70 -1.10
CA ARG A 35 12.62 -7.69 -2.18
C ARG A 35 12.14 -6.99 -3.45
N LEU A 36 13.01 -6.89 -4.44
CA LEU A 36 12.64 -6.33 -5.74
C LEU A 36 11.57 -7.19 -6.41
N ASP A 37 10.70 -6.54 -7.17
CA ASP A 37 9.68 -7.20 -7.99
C ASP A 37 10.25 -7.62 -9.36
N ALA A 38 9.44 -8.27 -10.20
CA ALA A 38 9.84 -8.81 -11.50
C ALA A 38 10.53 -7.77 -12.40
N GLN A 39 10.00 -6.54 -12.44
CA GLN A 39 10.68 -5.36 -12.97
C GLN A 39 11.03 -4.43 -11.81
N PRO A 40 12.33 -4.16 -11.53
CA PRO A 40 12.74 -3.45 -10.33
C PRO A 40 12.49 -1.94 -10.37
N GLN A 41 12.17 -1.38 -11.54
CA GLN A 41 11.84 0.03 -11.71
C GLN A 41 10.63 0.22 -12.62
N ASP A 42 9.86 1.27 -12.37
CA ASP A 42 8.84 1.73 -13.31
C ASP A 42 9.37 2.76 -14.31
N GLN A 43 8.48 3.22 -15.20
CA GLN A 43 8.78 4.22 -16.23
C GLN A 43 9.22 5.59 -15.67
N PHE A 44 9.00 5.84 -14.38
CA PHE A 44 9.39 7.08 -13.69
C PHE A 44 10.70 6.90 -12.89
N GLY A 45 11.33 5.73 -12.95
CA GLY A 45 12.56 5.40 -12.22
C GLY A 45 12.34 5.08 -10.73
N ARG A 46 11.10 4.86 -10.29
CA ARG A 46 10.82 4.47 -8.90
C ARG A 46 11.17 2.99 -8.69
N THR A 47 11.83 2.67 -7.59
CA THR A 47 12.09 1.27 -7.21
C THR A 47 10.80 0.57 -6.83
N LEU A 48 10.53 -0.57 -7.47
CA LEU A 48 9.38 -1.42 -7.18
C LEU A 48 9.83 -2.58 -6.30
N ALA A 49 9.39 -2.57 -5.04
CA ALA A 49 9.82 -3.54 -4.04
C ALA A 49 8.75 -3.81 -2.99
N TRP A 50 8.88 -4.98 -2.38
CA TRP A 50 8.23 -5.36 -1.13
C TRP A 50 9.16 -4.98 0.03
N VAL A 51 8.65 -4.24 1.00
CA VAL A 51 9.45 -3.67 2.10
C VAL A 51 9.14 -4.40 3.40
N THR A 52 10.17 -4.82 4.12
CA THR A 52 10.06 -5.47 5.43
C THR A 52 10.83 -4.69 6.49
N VAL A 53 10.23 -4.54 7.67
CA VAL A 53 10.84 -3.92 8.85
C VAL A 53 10.59 -4.82 10.05
N ASP A 54 11.66 -5.23 10.74
CA ASP A 54 11.58 -6.10 11.93
C ASP A 54 10.70 -7.36 11.73
N GLY A 55 10.78 -7.96 10.54
CA GLY A 55 10.01 -9.15 10.16
C GLY A 55 8.55 -8.88 9.75
N MET A 56 8.09 -7.63 9.74
CA MET A 56 6.77 -7.24 9.26
C MET A 56 6.84 -6.61 7.87
N GLU A 57 6.09 -7.18 6.93
CA GLU A 57 5.96 -6.59 5.59
C GLU A 57 5.02 -5.38 5.60
N VAL A 58 5.54 -4.24 5.15
CA VAL A 58 4.85 -2.95 5.12
C VAL A 58 3.68 -2.96 4.14
N ASN A 59 3.86 -3.52 2.94
CA ASN A 59 2.82 -3.59 1.91
C ASN A 59 1.59 -4.37 2.40
N THR A 60 1.79 -5.56 2.99
CA THR A 60 0.74 -6.34 3.64
C THR A 60 0.03 -5.53 4.72
N ALA A 61 0.79 -4.90 5.63
CA ALA A 61 0.22 -4.14 6.74
C ALA A 61 -0.63 -2.95 6.28
N LEU A 62 -0.23 -2.27 5.20
CA LEU A 62 -0.99 -1.16 4.61
C LEU A 62 -2.36 -1.60 4.10
N VAL A 63 -2.42 -2.71 3.35
CA VAL A 63 -3.68 -3.21 2.78
C VAL A 63 -4.56 -3.82 3.86
N GLU A 64 -4.00 -4.68 4.71
CA GLU A 64 -4.75 -5.38 5.76
C GLU A 64 -5.43 -4.41 6.73
N ARG A 65 -4.78 -3.28 7.04
CA ARG A 65 -5.30 -2.25 7.94
C ARG A 65 -6.13 -1.16 7.23
N GLY A 66 -6.30 -1.24 5.92
CA GLY A 66 -7.12 -0.31 5.14
C GLY A 66 -6.50 1.08 4.96
N PHE A 67 -5.17 1.17 4.86
CA PHE A 67 -4.43 2.39 4.53
C PHE A 67 -4.07 2.48 3.04
N ALA A 68 -4.16 1.38 2.30
CA ALA A 68 -3.89 1.30 0.87
C ALA A 68 -4.86 0.35 0.18
N CYS A 69 -5.01 0.55 -1.13
CA CYS A 69 -5.71 -0.32 -2.06
C CYS A 69 -4.71 -1.21 -2.81
N VAL A 70 -5.18 -2.32 -3.36
CA VAL A 70 -4.32 -3.17 -4.20
C VAL A 70 -4.10 -2.51 -5.56
N LEU A 71 -2.83 -2.44 -5.98
CA LEU A 71 -2.45 -2.01 -7.32
C LEU A 71 -1.69 -3.14 -8.01
N HIS A 72 -2.20 -3.60 -9.15
CA HIS A 72 -1.58 -4.67 -9.93
C HIS A 72 -1.28 -4.18 -11.35
N ILE A 73 -0.01 -4.23 -11.73
CA ILE A 73 0.49 -3.86 -13.05
C ILE A 73 1.49 -4.95 -13.46
N SER A 74 1.05 -5.89 -14.30
CA SER A 74 1.87 -7.03 -14.73
C SER A 74 3.17 -6.57 -15.43
N PRO A 75 4.31 -7.26 -15.21
CA PRO A 75 4.45 -8.52 -14.46
C PRO A 75 4.58 -8.35 -12.93
N ASN A 76 4.55 -7.11 -12.43
CA ASN A 76 4.86 -6.83 -11.03
C ASN A 76 3.71 -7.19 -10.10
N GLY A 77 4.01 -8.02 -9.10
CA GLY A 77 3.05 -8.55 -8.15
C GLY A 77 2.16 -9.68 -8.69
N ASP A 78 2.47 -10.24 -9.86
CA ASP A 78 1.77 -11.43 -10.40
C ASP A 78 1.83 -12.61 -9.40
N ASP A 79 2.94 -12.75 -8.66
CA ASP A 79 3.15 -13.80 -7.65
C ASP A 79 2.27 -13.62 -6.40
N ARG A 80 1.66 -12.44 -6.20
CA ARG A 80 1.00 -12.06 -4.93
C ARG A 80 -0.36 -11.38 -5.08
N VAL A 81 -0.82 -11.10 -6.28
CA VAL A 81 -2.09 -10.36 -6.49
C VAL A 81 -3.28 -11.07 -5.83
N GLN A 82 -3.33 -12.40 -5.84
CA GLN A 82 -4.42 -13.16 -5.21
C GLN A 82 -4.44 -13.02 -3.67
N GLU A 83 -3.25 -13.07 -3.05
CA GLU A 83 -3.07 -12.83 -1.61
C GLU A 83 -3.56 -11.42 -1.25
N PHE A 84 -3.09 -10.40 -1.99
CA PHE A 84 -3.40 -9.01 -1.72
C PHE A 84 -4.88 -8.67 -1.92
N ASN A 85 -5.52 -9.22 -2.95
CA ASN A 85 -6.96 -9.07 -3.16
C ASN A 85 -7.77 -9.65 -1.98
N SER A 86 -7.31 -10.77 -1.41
CA SER A 86 -7.98 -11.40 -0.25
C SER A 86 -7.83 -10.54 1.02
N LEU A 87 -6.65 -9.94 1.22
CA LEU A 87 -6.40 -9.00 2.32
C LEU A 87 -7.28 -7.75 2.20
N GLU A 88 -7.36 -7.18 0.99
CA GLU A 88 -8.18 -6.00 0.73
C GLU A 88 -9.67 -6.29 0.93
N GLN A 89 -10.16 -7.43 0.42
CA GLN A 89 -11.54 -7.86 0.64
C GLN A 89 -11.85 -7.99 2.14
N SER A 90 -10.93 -8.54 2.92
CA SER A 90 -11.08 -8.66 4.37
C SER A 90 -11.13 -7.29 5.05
N ALA A 91 -10.27 -6.35 4.64
CA ALA A 91 -10.28 -4.98 5.14
C ALA A 91 -11.57 -4.22 4.79
N ARG A 92 -12.09 -4.42 3.58
CA ARG A 92 -13.39 -3.89 3.11
C ARG A 92 -14.54 -4.39 3.97
N LEU A 93 -14.67 -5.70 4.14
CA LEU A 93 -15.75 -6.31 4.93
C LEU A 93 -15.70 -5.86 6.41
N ALA A 94 -14.50 -5.71 6.95
CA ALA A 94 -14.29 -5.22 8.31
C ALA A 94 -14.36 -3.69 8.44
N LYS A 95 -14.63 -2.95 7.35
CA LYS A 95 -14.67 -1.47 7.32
C LYS A 95 -13.43 -0.82 7.94
N ARG A 96 -12.26 -1.40 7.70
CA ARG A 96 -10.99 -0.89 8.25
C ARG A 96 -10.54 0.34 7.50
N GLY A 97 -10.03 1.33 8.23
CA GLY A 97 -9.42 2.54 7.68
C GLY A 97 -10.28 3.21 6.62
N LEU A 98 -9.71 3.42 5.42
CA LEU A 98 -10.39 4.10 4.33
C LEU A 98 -11.75 3.48 3.98
N TRP A 99 -11.92 2.16 4.16
CA TRP A 99 -13.17 1.44 3.85
C TRP A 99 -14.33 1.75 4.81
N GLY A 100 -14.04 2.27 6.00
CA GLY A 100 -15.05 2.66 6.99
C GLY A 100 -15.26 4.16 7.13
N VAL A 101 -14.35 4.97 6.57
CA VAL A 101 -14.30 6.42 6.80
C VAL A 101 -14.57 7.23 5.53
N CYS A 102 -14.18 6.72 4.36
CA CYS A 102 -14.22 7.51 3.13
C CYS A 102 -15.48 7.26 2.29
N ASP A 103 -15.98 8.34 1.68
CA ASP A 103 -16.98 8.30 0.62
C ASP A 103 -16.77 9.53 -0.29
N PRO A 104 -16.29 9.36 -1.54
CA PRO A 104 -15.94 8.08 -2.18
C PRO A 104 -14.64 7.48 -1.64
N ILE A 105 -14.46 6.17 -1.87
CA ILE A 105 -13.20 5.45 -1.59
C ILE A 105 -12.12 5.88 -2.60
N PRO A 106 -10.92 6.31 -2.17
CA PRO A 106 -9.85 6.83 -3.02
C PRO A 106 -8.97 5.74 -3.68
N CYS A 107 -9.59 4.73 -4.31
CA CYS A 107 -8.86 3.62 -4.96
C CYS A 107 -8.91 3.65 -6.49
N ASN A 108 -9.17 4.82 -7.10
CA ASN A 108 -9.38 4.96 -8.54
C ASN A 108 -8.09 4.89 -9.35
#